data_AF-A0AAP7LV63-F1
#
_entry.id   AF-A0AAP7LV63-F1
#
_cell.length_a   1.000
_cell.length_b   1.000
_cell.length_c   1.000
_cell.angle_alpha   90.00
_cell.angle_beta   90.00
_cell.angle_gamma   90.00
#
_symmetry.space_group_name_H-M   'P 1'
#
loop_
_entity.id
_entity.type
_entity.pdbx_description
1 polymer ?
#
loop_
_entity_poly.entity_id
_entity_poly.type
_entity_poly.pdbx_seq_one_letter_code
_entity_poly.pdbx_strand_id
1 'polypeptide(L)'
;MFINVYEVTTEFGGHEEGGWYYDDYTCVHSHFVEAHEDVDGVIERLEQTYNDHANGDVTSVKGGVDIRVYDEDEKAESETLEVPVYS
;
A
#
# COMPACT_ATOMS: atom_id res chain seq x y z
N MET A 1 3.60 -4.17 16.64
CA MET A 1 2.36 -4.05 15.86
C MET A 1 2.16 -2.62 15.40
N PHE A 2 2.15 -2.46 14.10
CA PHE A 2 1.90 -1.23 13.39
C PHE A 2 0.67 -1.44 12.50
N ILE A 3 -0.04 -0.35 12.23
CA ILE A 3 -1.00 -0.29 11.13
C ILE A 3 -0.35 0.57 10.06
N ASN A 4 0.02 -0.07 8.95
CA ASN A 4 0.68 0.59 7.83
C ASN A 4 -0.31 0.85 6.70
N VAL A 5 -0.20 2.00 6.06
CA VAL A 5 -1.00 2.41 4.91
C VAL A 5 -0.09 2.51 3.70
N TYR A 6 -0.50 1.88 2.62
CA TYR A 6 0.25 1.82 1.37
C TYR A 6 -0.55 2.41 0.23
N GLU A 7 0.14 3.18 -0.61
CA GLU A 7 -0.26 3.42 -1.98
C GLU A 7 0.26 2.26 -2.82
N VAL A 8 -0.66 1.59 -3.51
CA VAL A 8 -0.37 0.40 -4.33
C VAL A 8 -0.58 0.76 -5.78
N THR A 9 0.46 0.58 -6.60
CA THR A 9 0.41 0.79 -8.05
C THR A 9 0.79 -0.48 -8.78
N THR A 10 0.26 -0.71 -9.98
CA THR A 10 0.67 -1.86 -10.79
C THR A 10 1.81 -1.45 -11.71
N GLU A 11 2.99 -2.05 -11.48
CA GLU A 11 4.19 -1.83 -12.28
C GLU A 11 4.53 -3.05 -13.14
N PHE A 12 5.28 -2.81 -14.23
CA PHE A 12 5.76 -3.87 -15.11
C PHE A 12 7.27 -4.10 -14.88
N GLY A 13 7.63 -5.32 -14.49
CA GLY A 13 9.01 -5.76 -14.33
C GLY A 13 9.43 -6.75 -15.41
N GLY A 14 10.73 -6.82 -15.70
CA GLY A 14 11.32 -7.81 -16.63
C GLY A 14 11.71 -7.27 -18.01
N HIS A 15 12.35 -8.11 -18.83
CA HIS A 15 12.73 -7.77 -20.20
C HIS A 15 11.54 -7.91 -21.17
N GLU A 16 11.53 -7.09 -22.22
CA GLU A 16 10.40 -6.79 -23.13
C GLU A 16 9.64 -7.99 -23.71
N GLU A 17 10.20 -9.21 -23.70
CA GLU A 17 9.54 -10.44 -24.21
C GLU A 17 9.08 -11.44 -23.12
N GLY A 18 9.15 -11.08 -21.83
CA GLY A 18 8.76 -11.98 -20.73
C GLY A 18 8.49 -11.32 -19.38
N GLY A 19 8.18 -10.02 -19.38
CA GLY A 19 7.91 -9.31 -18.14
C GLY A 19 6.60 -9.71 -17.45
N TRP A 20 6.49 -9.34 -16.19
CA TRP A 20 5.35 -9.60 -15.32
C TRP A 20 4.87 -8.28 -14.72
N TYR A 21 3.58 -8.22 -14.40
CA TYR A 21 3.04 -7.14 -13.58
C TYR A 21 3.15 -7.51 -12.10
N TYR A 22 3.53 -6.56 -11.27
CA TYR A 22 3.51 -6.70 -9.81
C TYR A 22 2.87 -5.47 -9.18
N ASP A 23 2.29 -5.67 -7.99
CA ASP A 23 1.83 -4.57 -7.14
C ASP A 23 3.06 -3.98 -6.45
N ASP A 24 3.34 -2.70 -6.70
CA ASP A 24 4.35 -1.90 -6.02
C ASP A 24 3.69 -1.18 -4.84
N TYR A 25 4.15 -1.49 -3.63
CA TYR A 25 3.63 -0.95 -2.38
C TYR A 25 4.55 0.14 -1.87
N THR A 26 4.06 1.39 -1.83
CA THR A 26 4.77 2.52 -1.22
C THR A 26 4.13 2.86 0.12
N CYS A 27 4.89 2.80 1.23
CA CYS A 27 4.36 3.09 2.55
C CYS A 27 4.18 4.60 2.74
N VAL A 28 2.94 5.05 2.85
CA VAL A 28 2.61 6.47 3.07
C VAL A 28 2.38 6.81 4.55
N HIS A 29 2.04 5.82 5.36
CA HIS A 29 1.82 6.01 6.79
C HIS A 29 2.10 4.75 7.60
N SER A 30 2.55 4.95 8.83
CA SER A 30 2.69 3.88 9.82
C SER A 30 2.23 4.39 11.18
N HIS A 31 1.17 3.81 11.69
CA HIS A 31 0.64 4.09 13.02
C HIS A 31 1.12 3.01 13.98
N PHE A 32 1.84 3.38 15.04
CA PHE A 32 2.19 2.44 16.10
C PHE A 32 0.97 2.22 17.00
N VAL A 33 0.54 0.96 17.15
CA VAL A 33 -0.62 0.63 17.97
C VAL A 33 -0.22 0.40 19.41
N GLU A 34 -0.76 1.21 20.33
CA GLU A 34 -0.57 0.98 21.76
C GLU A 34 -1.50 -0.14 22.28
N ALA A 35 -1.10 -0.81 23.36
CA ALA A 35 -1.79 -2.01 23.88
C ALA A 35 -3.29 -1.85 24.26
N HIS A 36 -3.80 -0.62 24.28
CA HIS A 36 -5.17 -0.28 24.64
C HIS A 36 -5.94 0.40 23.51
N GLU A 37 -5.33 0.58 22.35
CA GLU A 37 -6.00 1.14 21.18
C GLU A 37 -6.91 0.10 20.51
N ASP A 38 -8.02 0.59 19.97
CA ASP A 38 -8.95 -0.20 19.17
C ASP A 38 -8.41 -0.30 17.74
N VAL A 39 -7.84 -1.47 17.40
CA VAL A 39 -7.18 -1.71 16.10
C VAL A 39 -8.13 -1.47 14.94
N ASP A 40 -9.34 -2.06 15.00
CA ASP A 40 -10.35 -1.93 13.95
C ASP A 40 -10.76 -0.47 13.72
N GLY A 41 -10.97 0.31 14.78
CA GLY A 41 -11.27 1.74 14.68
C GLY A 41 -10.12 2.57 14.12
N VAL A 42 -8.87 2.20 14.40
CA VAL A 42 -7.70 2.86 13.79
C VAL A 42 -7.61 2.53 12.30
N ILE A 43 -7.82 1.26 11.91
CA ILE A 43 -7.88 0.85 10.51
C ILE A 43 -8.98 1.62 9.78
N GLU A 44 -10.22 1.59 10.28
CA GLU A 44 -11.36 2.27 9.63
C GLU A 44 -11.13 3.77 9.47
N ARG A 45 -10.51 4.41 10.48
CA ARG A 45 -10.13 5.84 10.42
C ARG A 45 -9.06 6.10 9.35
N LEU A 46 -8.02 5.26 9.30
CA LEU A 46 -6.95 5.41 8.31
C LEU A 46 -7.45 5.14 6.90
N GLU A 47 -8.25 4.09 6.71
CA GLU A 47 -8.92 3.81 5.43
C GLU A 47 -9.75 5.01 4.99
N GLN A 48 -10.63 5.56 5.83
CA GLN A 48 -11.42 6.75 5.47
C GLN A 48 -10.55 7.96 5.15
N THR A 49 -9.51 8.22 5.95
CA THR A 49 -8.61 9.37 5.76
C THR A 49 -7.89 9.29 4.43
N TYR A 50 -7.37 8.11 4.06
CA TYR A 50 -6.58 7.93 2.85
C TYR A 50 -7.44 7.62 1.62
N ASN A 51 -8.63 7.06 1.78
CA ASN A 51 -9.59 6.89 0.69
C ASN A 51 -10.17 8.25 0.24
N ASP A 52 -10.38 9.20 1.15
CA ASP A 52 -10.73 10.58 0.76
C ASP A 52 -9.60 11.24 -0.05
N HIS A 53 -8.34 10.97 0.30
CA HIS A 53 -7.17 11.38 -0.47
C HIS A 53 -7.02 10.66 -1.82
N ALA A 54 -7.58 9.45 -1.98
CA ALA A 54 -7.65 8.75 -3.27
C ALA A 54 -8.63 9.42 -4.26
N ASN A 55 -9.46 10.38 -3.84
CA ASN A 55 -10.37 11.15 -4.71
C ASN A 55 -9.68 12.24 -5.55
N GLY A 56 -8.39 12.08 -5.84
CA GLY A 56 -7.67 12.82 -6.88
C GLY A 56 -7.62 12.04 -8.19
N ASP A 57 -8.75 11.92 -8.88
CA ASP A 57 -8.84 11.47 -10.29
C ASP A 57 -8.34 10.03 -10.60
N VAL A 58 -8.99 9.01 -10.01
CA VAL A 58 -8.79 7.59 -10.39
C VAL A 58 -9.32 7.26 -11.81
N THR A 59 -9.80 8.25 -12.55
CA THR A 59 -10.31 8.10 -13.92
C THR A 59 -9.32 8.45 -15.03
N SER A 60 -8.12 8.94 -14.70
CA SER A 60 -7.14 9.36 -15.71
C SER A 60 -6.21 8.24 -16.17
N VAL A 61 -6.75 7.23 -16.86
CA VAL A 61 -6.12 6.42 -17.95
C VAL A 61 -4.67 5.89 -17.85
N LYS A 62 -3.99 5.94 -16.69
CA LYS A 62 -2.64 5.39 -16.45
C LYS A 62 -2.47 4.95 -14.99
N GLY A 63 -2.79 3.68 -14.70
CA GLY A 63 -2.38 2.99 -13.46
C GLY A 63 -2.96 3.57 -12.17
N GLY A 64 -4.24 3.33 -11.90
CA GLY A 64 -4.89 3.80 -10.68
C GLY A 64 -4.15 3.38 -9.42
N VAL A 65 -4.02 4.32 -8.48
CA VAL A 65 -3.43 4.07 -7.16
C VAL A 65 -4.52 3.47 -6.26
N ASP A 66 -4.24 2.31 -5.66
CA ASP A 66 -5.10 1.64 -4.70
C ASP A 66 -4.55 1.87 -3.28
N ILE A 67 -5.43 2.16 -2.31
CA ILE A 67 -5.00 2.34 -0.92
C ILE A 67 -5.25 1.05 -0.17
N ARG A 68 -4.21 0.49 0.45
CA ARG A 68 -4.32 -0.70 1.31
C ARG A 68 -3.79 -0.43 2.70
N VAL A 69 -4.46 -0.99 3.70
CA VAL A 69 -4.10 -0.87 5.11
C VAL A 69 -3.86 -2.27 5.68
N TYR A 70 -2.73 -2.47 6.34
CA TYR A 70 -2.33 -3.75 6.93
C TYR A 70 -1.95 -3.59 8.39
N ASP A 71 -2.29 -4.59 9.21
CA ASP A 71 -1.66 -4.79 10.51
C ASP A 71 -0.39 -5.63 10.33
N GLU A 72 0.74 -5.10 10.78
CA GLU A 72 2.07 -5.69 10.55
C GLU A 72 2.90 -5.63 11.83
N ASP A 73 3.94 -6.48 11.95
CA ASP A 73 4.78 -6.48 13.15
C ASP A 73 5.73 -5.29 13.14
N GLU A 74 6.25 -4.97 11.95
CA GLU A 74 7.21 -3.89 11.70
C GLU A 74 6.62 -2.70 10.92
N LYS A 75 7.37 -1.61 10.90
CA LYS A 75 7.03 -0.43 10.11
C LYS A 75 7.32 -0.71 8.63
N ALA A 76 6.35 -0.41 7.75
CA ALA A 76 6.52 -0.51 6.30
C ALA A 76 6.96 -1.91 5.84
N GLU A 77 6.47 -2.96 6.51
CA GLU A 77 6.92 -4.34 6.32
C GLU A 77 6.66 -4.87 4.90
N SER A 78 5.53 -4.48 4.28
CA SER A 78 5.18 -4.83 2.90
C SER A 78 5.69 -3.82 1.86
N GLU A 79 6.48 -2.81 2.23
CA GLU A 79 7.00 -1.84 1.26
C GLU A 79 7.89 -2.51 0.21
N THR A 80 7.59 -2.22 -1.06
CA THR A 80 8.36 -2.77 -2.20
C THR A 80 9.62 -1.94 -2.37
N LEU A 81 10.72 -2.39 -1.76
CA LEU A 81 12.03 -1.73 -1.86
C LEU A 81 12.84 -2.16 -3.09
N GLU A 82 12.49 -3.31 -3.67
CA GLU A 82 13.18 -3.92 -4.81
C GLU A 82 12.15 -4.50 -5.79
N VAL A 83 12.44 -4.42 -7.09
CA VAL A 83 11.59 -5.05 -8.11
C VAL A 83 11.61 -6.57 -7.89
N PRO A 84 10.45 -7.21 -7.64
CA PRO A 84 10.42 -8.64 -7.36
C PRO A 84 10.84 -9.42 -8.60
N VAL A 85 11.90 -10.23 -8.49
CA VAL A 85 12.40 -11.08 -9.57
C VAL A 85 11.72 -12.45 -9.51
N TYR A 86 10.86 -12.75 -10.46
CA TYR A 86 10.32 -14.10 -10.65
C TYR A 86 11.19 -14.86 -11.68
N SER A 87 11.78 -15.98 -11.26
CA SER A 87 12.63 -16.87 -12.09
C SER A 87 11.95 -18.20 -12.41
#